data_AF-A0A7J7Q0M5-F1
#
_entry.id   AF-A0A7J7Q0M5-F1
#
_cell.length_a   1.000
_cell.length_b   1.000
_cell.length_c   1.000
_cell.angle_alpha   90.00
_cell.angle_beta   90.00
_cell.angle_gamma   90.00
#
_symmetry.space_group_name_H-M   'P 1'
#
loop_
_entity.id
_entity.type
_entity.pdbx_description
1 polymer ?
#
loop_
_entity_poly.entity_id
_entity_poly.type
_entity_poly.pdbx_seq_one_letter_code
_entity_poly.pdbx_strand_id
1 'polypeptide(L)'
;MECLGLNKSCSDTSVRKAYERVLNKPVNVGYGEDILFHRAVLLRDARECLRSLPSRRAYDSSGCNLAEMGDSSLVVELGSSWLQQHADDLFAPDVARSIALARYDEAAAALDASGGTVVLQACRHLEAALQLLRDYDAAENLQHLIIQTLEDHSPGYALELLALPLQDVQPRQRGFRLLRKLVFGLRPEESPVGRDRDGFMRKARAAMMPQELLRLYEILPSGVQLSAWQQLDVALATVAIGYQRHQPHLVQRADSLFQQLGAGVGQGGQPLDVSVDRAACALLLGNIRQSQELVGLSDSPAGQQAACEDIVREYVLAHSPDSTDLLPGLCMLSQSWLQEAIVDGFRPDAFAGQEQADLGQWFDDRKVQALAAVNSMQQLFTQTIPAAIAAACVWLLNSMPSQLWAGPAAARSASAASLAAAVDGQQQLLKAAAAAAVGFQFSLGLMPKSQPLAAQGGQQQRGGALLGAQLGPDEAAQQKAPE
;
A
#
# COMPACT_ATOMS: atom_id res chain seq x y z
N MET A 1 -1.29 -16.64 52.10
CA MET A 1 -1.92 -16.28 53.42
C MET A 1 -3.46 -16.36 53.42
N GLU A 2 -4.11 -16.18 52.26
CA GLU A 2 -5.58 -16.24 52.11
C GLU A 2 -6.18 -17.63 52.29
N CYS A 3 -5.46 -18.71 51.93
CA CYS A 3 -5.92 -20.09 52.15
C CYS A 3 -6.25 -20.40 53.62
N LEU A 4 -5.67 -19.63 54.56
CA LEU A 4 -5.91 -19.72 55.99
C LEU A 4 -6.75 -18.55 56.54
N GLY A 5 -7.07 -17.54 55.72
CA GLY A 5 -7.84 -16.35 56.11
C GLY A 5 -7.14 -15.51 57.19
N LEU A 6 -5.83 -15.30 57.07
CA LEU A 6 -5.00 -14.65 58.08
C LEU A 6 -4.40 -13.32 57.60
N ASN A 7 -4.27 -12.36 58.52
CA ASN A 7 -3.61 -11.07 58.28
C ASN A 7 -2.08 -11.19 58.43
N LYS A 8 -1.33 -10.30 57.76
CA LYS A 8 0.15 -10.23 57.69
C LYS A 8 0.83 -10.16 59.07
N SER A 9 0.14 -9.67 60.11
CA SER A 9 0.66 -9.56 61.49
C SER A 9 0.22 -10.72 62.41
N CYS A 10 -0.27 -11.84 61.87
CA CYS A 10 -0.79 -12.94 62.69
C CYS A 10 0.31 -13.64 63.54
N SER A 11 -0.01 -13.99 64.78
CA SER A 11 0.87 -14.80 65.63
C SER A 11 0.90 -16.27 65.19
N ASP A 12 1.94 -17.01 65.55
CA ASP A 12 2.02 -18.48 65.33
C ASP A 12 0.79 -19.22 65.90
N THR A 13 0.32 -18.78 67.07
CA THR A 13 -0.91 -19.29 67.69
C THR A 13 -2.16 -19.04 66.85
N SER A 14 -2.20 -17.95 66.09
CA SER A 14 -3.29 -17.62 65.16
C SER A 14 -3.21 -18.45 63.89
N VAL A 15 -2.00 -18.68 63.36
CA VAL A 15 -1.75 -19.57 62.22
C VAL A 15 -2.20 -20.99 62.53
N ARG A 16 -1.82 -21.52 63.70
CA ARG A 16 -2.21 -22.85 64.15
C ARG A 16 -3.73 -23.00 64.26
N LYS A 17 -4.41 -22.04 64.89
CA LYS A 17 -5.87 -22.05 65.04
C LYS A 17 -6.60 -21.98 63.70
N ALA A 18 -6.09 -21.21 62.73
CA ALA A 18 -6.67 -21.12 61.41
C ALA A 18 -6.46 -22.42 60.60
N TYR A 19 -5.27 -23.01 60.67
CA TYR A 19 -4.99 -24.30 60.06
C TYR A 19 -5.89 -25.42 60.60
N GLU A 20 -6.02 -25.52 61.92
CA GLU A 20 -6.91 -26.49 62.58
C GLU A 20 -8.39 -26.25 62.18
N ARG A 21 -8.80 -24.99 62.00
CA ARG A 21 -10.15 -24.64 61.53
C ARG A 21 -10.41 -25.10 60.09
N VAL A 22 -9.44 -24.89 59.19
CA VAL A 22 -9.57 -25.23 57.75
C VAL A 22 -9.48 -26.74 57.53
N LEU A 23 -8.67 -27.46 58.33
CA LEU A 23 -8.64 -28.93 58.32
C LEU A 23 -9.92 -29.56 58.86
N ASN A 24 -10.46 -29.05 59.97
CA ASN A 24 -11.64 -29.62 60.61
C ASN A 24 -12.95 -29.27 59.88
N LYS A 25 -12.89 -28.40 58.87
CA LYS A 25 -14.00 -28.08 57.95
C LYS A 25 -13.59 -28.38 56.50
N PRO A 26 -13.45 -29.66 56.12
CA PRO A 26 -13.21 -30.00 54.72
C PRO A 26 -14.43 -29.57 53.88
N VAL A 27 -14.17 -29.07 52.67
CA VAL A 27 -15.22 -28.69 51.72
C VAL A 27 -15.85 -29.97 51.21
N ASN A 28 -17.01 -30.35 51.76
CA ASN A 28 -17.59 -31.67 51.55
C ASN A 28 -18.55 -31.75 50.35
N VAL A 29 -18.32 -30.94 49.31
CA VAL A 29 -19.19 -30.89 48.13
C VAL A 29 -18.35 -31.12 46.88
N GLY A 30 -18.44 -32.33 46.32
CA GLY A 30 -18.08 -32.61 44.92
C GLY A 30 -16.60 -32.85 44.58
N TYR A 31 -15.68 -32.90 45.56
CA TYR A 31 -14.26 -33.15 45.30
C TYR A 31 -13.87 -34.62 45.55
N GLY A 32 -13.05 -35.20 44.65
CA GLY A 32 -12.49 -36.54 44.80
C GLY A 32 -11.41 -36.61 45.89
N GLU A 33 -11.12 -37.82 46.39
CA GLU A 33 -10.17 -38.06 47.48
C GLU A 33 -8.76 -37.54 47.18
N ASP A 34 -8.29 -37.67 45.93
CA ASP A 34 -6.98 -37.18 45.50
C ASP A 34 -6.86 -35.65 45.62
N ILE A 35 -7.93 -34.92 45.30
CA ILE A 35 -7.97 -33.45 45.39
C ILE A 35 -7.96 -33.01 46.85
N LEU A 36 -8.69 -33.72 47.72
CA LEU A 36 -8.68 -33.48 49.16
C LEU A 36 -7.29 -33.76 49.77
N PHE A 37 -6.60 -34.79 49.29
CA PHE A 37 -5.23 -35.12 49.69
C PHE A 37 -4.24 -34.01 49.28
N HIS A 38 -4.22 -33.60 48.01
CA HIS A 38 -3.36 -32.52 47.53
C HIS A 38 -3.62 -31.20 48.26
N ARG A 39 -4.89 -30.88 48.55
CA ARG A 39 -5.26 -29.72 49.36
C ARG A 39 -4.70 -29.81 50.78
N ALA A 40 -4.71 -30.98 51.40
CA ALA A 40 -4.14 -31.17 52.74
C ALA A 40 -2.62 -30.96 52.76
N VAL A 41 -1.92 -31.42 51.72
CA VAL A 41 -0.47 -31.21 51.54
C VAL A 41 -0.16 -29.72 51.41
N LEU A 42 -0.87 -28.99 50.54
CA LEU A 42 -0.69 -27.55 50.36
C LEU A 42 -0.93 -26.75 51.65
N LEU A 43 -1.98 -27.11 52.41
CA LEU A 43 -2.27 -26.45 53.69
C LEU A 43 -1.18 -26.71 54.74
N ARG A 44 -0.60 -27.91 54.74
CA ARG A 44 0.51 -28.28 55.64
C ARG A 44 1.76 -27.48 55.30
N ASP A 45 2.10 -27.39 54.02
CA ASP A 45 3.29 -26.66 53.55
C ASP A 45 3.16 -25.15 53.81
N ALA A 46 1.97 -24.59 53.56
CA ALA A 46 1.66 -23.21 53.90
C ALA A 46 1.81 -22.93 55.41
N ARG A 47 1.38 -23.86 56.27
CA ARG A 47 1.56 -23.74 57.73
C ARG A 47 3.05 -23.79 58.12
N GLU A 48 3.82 -24.73 57.58
CA GLU A 48 5.25 -24.85 57.92
C GLU A 48 6.04 -23.62 57.48
N CYS A 49 5.70 -23.05 56.32
CA CYS A 49 6.26 -21.80 55.84
C CYS A 49 5.97 -20.62 56.78
N LEU A 50 4.74 -20.54 57.31
CA LEU A 50 4.29 -19.45 58.19
C LEU A 50 4.70 -19.62 59.68
N ARG A 51 5.13 -20.83 60.08
CA ARG A 51 5.51 -21.18 61.45
C ARG A 51 6.84 -20.58 61.87
N SER A 52 7.80 -20.50 60.95
CA SER A 52 9.15 -20.02 61.24
C SER A 52 9.29 -18.56 60.83
N LEU A 53 9.80 -17.70 61.72
CA LEU A 53 10.02 -16.28 61.41
C LEU A 53 10.99 -16.10 60.21
N PRO A 54 12.06 -16.89 60.05
CA PRO A 54 12.93 -16.82 58.87
C PRO A 54 12.21 -17.25 57.58
N SER A 55 11.44 -18.34 57.59
CA SER A 55 10.70 -18.83 56.42
C SER A 55 9.55 -17.90 56.04
N ARG A 56 8.88 -17.30 57.03
CA ARG A 56 7.85 -16.30 56.81
C ARG A 56 8.44 -15.01 56.26
N ARG A 57 9.58 -14.56 56.78
CA ARG A 57 10.31 -13.42 56.21
C ARG A 57 10.79 -13.73 54.81
N ALA A 58 11.30 -14.93 54.55
CA ALA A 58 11.72 -15.37 53.22
C ALA A 58 10.54 -15.41 52.25
N TYR A 59 9.37 -15.92 52.68
CA TYR A 59 8.14 -15.90 51.89
C TYR A 59 7.64 -14.47 51.63
N ASP A 60 7.61 -13.63 52.66
CA ASP A 60 7.20 -12.23 52.55
C ASP A 60 8.20 -11.40 51.72
N SER A 61 9.50 -11.75 51.73
CA SER A 61 10.56 -11.08 50.96
C SER A 61 10.78 -11.64 49.55
N SER A 62 10.33 -12.87 49.28
CA SER A 62 10.46 -13.55 47.98
C SER A 62 9.52 -13.00 46.90
N GLY A 63 8.63 -12.08 47.24
CA GLY A 63 7.66 -11.55 46.28
C GLY A 63 6.58 -12.54 45.86
N CYS A 64 6.57 -13.80 46.33
CA CYS A 64 5.52 -14.77 46.02
C CYS A 64 4.10 -14.31 46.43
N ASN A 65 3.97 -13.39 47.40
CA ASN A 65 2.71 -12.74 47.75
C ASN A 65 2.16 -11.80 46.65
N LEU A 66 2.98 -11.35 45.69
CA LEU A 66 2.58 -10.33 44.71
C LEU A 66 1.68 -10.90 43.62
N ALA A 67 2.00 -12.11 43.11
CA ALA A 67 1.13 -12.79 42.15
C ALA A 67 -0.26 -13.13 42.74
N GLU A 68 -0.34 -13.31 44.07
CA GLU A 68 -1.61 -13.53 44.78
C GLU A 68 -2.38 -12.22 45.08
N MET A 69 -1.81 -11.03 44.87
CA MET A 69 -2.46 -9.73 45.17
C MET A 69 -3.30 -9.16 44.02
N GLY A 70 -3.26 -9.75 42.83
CA GLY A 70 -4.12 -9.39 41.70
C GLY A 70 -3.82 -8.05 41.00
N ASP A 71 -2.77 -7.33 41.40
CA ASP A 71 -2.31 -6.10 40.74
C ASP A 71 -1.03 -6.38 39.96
N SER A 72 -1.18 -6.69 38.67
CA SER A 72 -0.10 -7.05 37.75
C SER A 72 0.98 -5.96 37.65
N SER A 73 0.59 -4.69 37.72
CA SER A 73 1.52 -3.55 37.64
C SER A 73 2.47 -3.53 38.85
N LEU A 74 1.92 -3.75 40.05
CA LEU A 74 2.73 -3.81 41.28
C LEU A 74 3.66 -5.03 41.31
N VAL A 75 3.22 -6.18 40.80
CA VAL A 75 4.06 -7.38 40.68
C VAL A 75 5.27 -7.09 39.80
N VAL A 76 5.05 -6.44 38.65
CA VAL A 76 6.09 -6.06 37.72
C VAL A 76 7.07 -5.09 38.37
N GLU A 77 6.59 -4.03 39.02
CA GLU A 77 7.44 -2.99 39.62
C GLU A 77 8.34 -3.55 40.73
N LEU A 78 7.73 -4.20 41.73
CA LEU A 78 8.44 -4.72 42.89
C LEU A 78 9.33 -5.91 42.52
N GLY A 79 8.84 -6.81 41.66
CA GLY A 79 9.63 -7.94 41.16
C GLY A 79 10.84 -7.47 40.36
N SER A 80 10.68 -6.48 39.47
CA SER A 80 11.80 -5.94 38.69
C SER A 80 12.84 -5.27 39.58
N SER A 81 12.41 -4.49 40.58
CA SER A 81 13.29 -3.88 41.57
C SER A 81 14.06 -4.93 42.39
N TRP A 82 13.39 -6.03 42.76
CA TRP A 82 14.02 -7.13 43.48
C TRP A 82 15.07 -7.86 42.63
N LEU A 83 14.74 -8.20 41.37
CA LEU A 83 15.67 -8.86 40.44
C LEU A 83 16.92 -8.03 40.15
N GLN A 84 16.80 -6.70 40.11
CA GLN A 84 17.96 -5.82 39.95
C GLN A 84 18.98 -5.97 41.09
N GLN A 85 18.53 -6.34 42.29
CA GLN A 85 19.36 -6.48 43.48
C GLN A 85 19.78 -7.94 43.76
N HIS A 86 19.05 -8.91 43.21
CA HIS A 86 19.13 -10.32 43.56
C HIS A 86 19.16 -11.23 42.31
N ALA A 87 19.84 -10.81 41.25
CA ALA A 87 19.84 -11.53 39.97
C ALA A 87 20.40 -12.96 40.07
N ASP A 88 21.39 -13.19 40.94
CA ASP A 88 22.04 -14.49 41.12
C ASP A 88 21.39 -15.35 42.23
N ASP A 89 20.31 -14.87 42.85
CA ASP A 89 19.65 -15.59 43.93
C ASP A 89 18.90 -16.82 43.39
N LEU A 90 18.83 -17.87 44.22
CA LEU A 90 18.14 -19.12 43.90
C LEU A 90 16.66 -18.94 43.51
N PHE A 91 16.03 -17.86 43.99
CA PHE A 91 14.62 -17.54 43.73
C PHE A 91 14.40 -16.64 42.51
N ALA A 92 15.46 -16.14 41.86
CA ALA A 92 15.35 -15.25 40.71
C ALA A 92 14.51 -15.83 39.56
N PRO A 93 14.62 -17.13 39.20
CA PRO A 93 13.75 -17.74 38.19
C PRO A 93 12.25 -17.75 38.56
N ASP A 94 11.93 -17.89 39.85
CA ASP A 94 10.55 -17.89 40.32
C ASP A 94 9.96 -16.47 40.33
N VAL A 95 10.76 -15.47 40.73
CA VAL A 95 10.36 -14.05 40.64
C VAL A 95 10.21 -13.63 39.18
N ALA A 96 11.11 -14.05 38.29
CA ALA A 96 11.01 -13.82 36.85
C ALA A 96 9.72 -14.42 36.27
N ARG A 97 9.34 -15.63 36.70
CA ARG A 97 8.07 -16.26 36.29
C ARG A 97 6.85 -15.47 36.76
N SER A 98 6.84 -14.97 38.00
CA SER A 98 5.75 -14.13 38.52
C SER A 98 5.61 -12.82 37.74
N ILE A 99 6.73 -12.16 37.42
CA ILE A 99 6.72 -10.94 36.60
C ILE A 99 6.22 -11.25 35.19
N ALA A 100 6.67 -12.35 34.58
CA ALA A 100 6.26 -12.72 33.22
C ALA A 100 4.75 -13.01 33.14
N LEU A 101 4.16 -13.67 34.15
CA LEU A 101 2.71 -13.86 34.23
C LEU A 101 1.98 -12.53 34.39
N ALA A 102 2.46 -11.64 35.26
CA ALA A 102 1.88 -10.32 35.42
C ALA A 102 1.92 -9.50 34.11
N ARG A 103 3.04 -9.55 33.36
CA ARG A 103 3.15 -8.94 32.03
C ARG A 103 2.19 -9.56 31.01
N TYR A 104 1.93 -10.87 31.10
CA TYR A 104 0.95 -11.53 30.25
C TYR A 104 -0.46 -11.03 30.56
N ASP A 105 -0.81 -10.85 31.84
CA ASP A 105 -2.09 -10.28 32.25
C ASP A 105 -2.23 -8.80 31.81
N GLU A 106 -1.15 -8.00 31.90
CA GLU A 106 -1.10 -6.64 31.33
C GLU A 106 -1.33 -6.64 29.82
N ALA A 107 -0.77 -7.62 29.11
CA ALA A 107 -0.99 -7.76 27.66
C ALA A 107 -2.44 -8.10 27.33
N ALA A 108 -3.07 -9.00 28.09
CA ALA A 108 -4.49 -9.34 27.94
C ALA A 108 -5.38 -8.12 28.23
N ALA A 109 -5.11 -7.41 29.32
CA ALA A 109 -5.84 -6.19 29.66
C ALA A 109 -5.68 -5.08 28.61
N ALA A 110 -4.49 -4.98 28.00
CA ALA A 110 -4.26 -4.05 26.89
C ALA A 110 -5.12 -4.43 25.67
N LEU A 111 -5.19 -5.72 25.31
CA LEU A 111 -6.02 -6.22 24.21
C LEU A 111 -7.52 -5.98 24.41
N ASP A 112 -7.99 -6.01 25.66
CA ASP A 112 -9.38 -5.70 26.02
C ASP A 112 -9.68 -4.19 26.04
N ALA A 113 -8.65 -3.34 26.03
CA ALA A 113 -8.81 -1.89 26.04
C ALA A 113 -9.27 -1.36 24.67
N SER A 114 -10.08 -0.31 24.69
CA SER A 114 -10.47 0.43 23.48
C SER A 114 -9.42 1.48 23.13
N GLY A 115 -8.75 1.36 21.98
CA GLY A 115 -7.76 2.34 21.54
C GLY A 115 -7.01 1.95 20.26
N GLY A 116 -6.17 2.87 19.74
CA GLY A 116 -5.48 2.72 18.45
C GLY A 116 -4.11 2.02 18.48
N THR A 117 -3.50 1.84 19.66
CA THR A 117 -2.18 1.17 19.82
C THR A 117 -2.24 -0.03 20.77
N VAL A 118 -3.35 -0.74 20.72
CA VAL A 118 -3.68 -1.81 21.66
C VAL A 118 -2.79 -3.03 21.44
N VAL A 119 -2.60 -3.43 20.19
CA VAL A 119 -1.79 -4.62 19.85
C VAL A 119 -0.30 -4.35 20.09
N LEU A 120 0.17 -3.13 19.82
CA LEU A 120 1.54 -2.68 20.05
C LEU A 120 1.90 -2.74 21.54
N GLN A 121 1.02 -2.24 22.41
CA GLN A 121 1.22 -2.29 23.86
C GLN A 121 1.27 -3.75 24.33
N ALA A 122 0.28 -4.55 23.97
CA ALA A 122 0.23 -5.97 24.33
C ALA A 122 1.49 -6.74 23.89
N CYS A 123 1.90 -6.58 22.63
CA CYS A 123 3.10 -7.25 22.11
C CYS A 123 4.38 -6.79 22.82
N ARG A 124 4.48 -5.53 23.26
CA ARG A 124 5.62 -5.05 24.06
C ARG A 124 5.68 -5.72 25.44
N HIS A 125 4.53 -5.88 26.11
CA HIS A 125 4.46 -6.61 27.39
C HIS A 125 4.88 -8.07 27.21
N LEU A 126 4.37 -8.74 26.17
CA LEU A 126 4.70 -10.14 25.85
C LEU A 126 6.19 -10.32 25.50
N GLU A 127 6.78 -9.42 24.72
CA GLU A 127 8.21 -9.46 24.39
C GLU A 127 9.11 -9.25 25.61
N ALA A 128 8.74 -8.32 26.50
CA ALA A 128 9.45 -8.11 27.75
C ALA A 128 9.36 -9.34 28.66
N ALA A 129 8.19 -9.98 28.73
CA ALA A 129 8.00 -11.22 29.47
C ALA A 129 8.85 -12.36 28.89
N LEU A 130 8.87 -12.52 27.57
CA LEU A 130 9.65 -13.55 26.90
C LEU A 130 11.15 -13.37 27.09
N GLN A 131 11.64 -12.12 26.99
CA GLN A 131 13.04 -11.82 27.24
C GLN A 131 13.42 -12.17 28.68
N LEU A 132 12.60 -11.77 29.65
CA LEU A 132 12.84 -12.06 31.06
C LEU A 132 12.90 -13.55 31.35
N LEU A 133 11.98 -14.34 30.79
CA LEU A 133 11.98 -15.79 30.97
C LEU A 133 13.23 -16.46 30.38
N ARG A 134 13.77 -15.93 29.27
CA ARG A 134 15.00 -16.43 28.65
C ARG A 134 16.24 -16.07 29.44
N ASP A 135 16.29 -14.87 30.01
CA ASP A 135 17.43 -14.40 30.80
C ASP A 135 17.62 -15.25 32.07
N TYR A 136 16.53 -15.79 32.63
CA TYR A 136 16.54 -16.61 33.84
C TYR A 136 16.27 -18.11 33.60
N ASP A 137 16.28 -18.56 32.33
CA ASP A 137 16.02 -19.95 31.91
C ASP A 137 14.78 -20.57 32.60
N ALA A 138 13.66 -19.83 32.59
CA ALA A 138 12.47 -20.14 33.36
C ALA A 138 11.25 -20.43 32.48
N ALA A 139 10.41 -21.36 32.95
CA ALA A 139 9.03 -21.58 32.47
C ALA A 139 8.88 -21.77 30.94
N GLU A 140 9.52 -22.81 30.38
CA GLU A 140 9.47 -23.14 28.94
C GLU A 140 8.03 -23.16 28.37
N ASN A 141 7.08 -23.75 29.11
CA ASN A 141 5.67 -23.80 28.68
C ASN A 141 5.07 -22.40 28.51
N LEU A 142 5.40 -21.45 29.40
CA LEU A 142 4.93 -20.07 29.32
C LEU A 142 5.63 -19.33 28.19
N GLN A 143 6.92 -19.59 27.94
CA GLN A 143 7.61 -19.05 26.77
C GLN A 143 6.94 -19.49 25.46
N HIS A 144 6.60 -20.77 25.34
CA HIS A 144 5.88 -21.31 24.19
C HIS A 144 4.52 -20.63 23.99
N LEU A 145 3.74 -20.48 25.07
CA LEU A 145 2.46 -19.77 25.02
C LEU A 145 2.63 -18.33 24.54
N ILE A 146 3.58 -17.58 25.11
CA ILE A 146 3.86 -16.19 24.74
C ILE A 146 4.27 -16.08 23.26
N ILE A 147 5.13 -16.99 22.79
CA ILE A 147 5.55 -17.02 21.38
C ILE A 147 4.34 -17.23 20.47
N GLN A 148 3.48 -18.19 20.80
CA GLN A 148 2.26 -18.45 20.03
C GLN A 148 1.34 -17.22 19.99
N THR A 149 1.10 -16.58 21.14
CA THR A 149 0.30 -15.34 21.21
C THR A 149 0.91 -14.20 20.37
N LEU A 150 2.24 -14.03 20.41
CA LEU A 150 2.93 -13.05 19.57
C LEU A 150 2.80 -13.35 18.07
N GLU A 151 2.82 -14.62 17.68
CA GLU A 151 2.61 -15.04 16.30
C GLU A 151 1.18 -14.74 15.84
N ASP A 152 0.18 -15.09 16.65
CA ASP A 152 -1.24 -14.83 16.38
C ASP A 152 -1.53 -13.33 16.17
N HIS A 153 -0.92 -12.47 16.99
CA HIS A 153 -1.10 -11.01 16.92
C HIS A 153 -0.11 -10.29 15.97
N SER A 154 0.79 -11.02 15.31
CA SER A 154 1.82 -10.43 14.46
C SER A 154 1.30 -9.56 13.30
N PRO A 155 0.14 -9.83 12.64
CA PRO A 155 -0.39 -8.94 11.61
C PRO A 155 -0.75 -7.56 12.16
N GLY A 156 -1.50 -7.51 13.27
CA GLY A 156 -1.88 -6.25 13.92
C GLY A 156 -0.66 -5.50 14.43
N TYR A 157 0.28 -6.23 15.04
CA TYR A 157 1.52 -5.65 15.52
C TYR A 157 2.37 -5.02 14.41
N ALA A 158 2.46 -5.67 13.24
CA ALA A 158 3.15 -5.11 12.09
C ALA A 158 2.50 -3.80 11.61
N LEU A 159 1.17 -3.75 11.53
CA LEU A 159 0.44 -2.55 11.11
C LEU A 159 0.63 -1.39 12.09
N GLU A 160 0.51 -1.63 13.39
CA GLU A 160 0.68 -0.57 14.40
C GLU A 160 2.14 -0.07 14.46
N LEU A 161 3.13 -0.95 14.30
CA LEU A 161 4.54 -0.54 14.19
C LEU A 161 4.79 0.34 12.96
N LEU A 162 4.13 0.06 11.83
CA LEU A 162 4.21 0.88 10.62
C LEU A 162 3.48 2.22 10.77
N ALA A 163 2.42 2.27 11.56
CA ALA A 163 1.65 3.47 11.80
C ALA A 163 2.39 4.50 12.67
N LEU A 164 3.36 4.07 13.50
CA LEU A 164 4.17 4.94 14.37
C LEU A 164 4.77 6.15 13.65
N PRO A 165 5.03 7.28 14.35
CA PRO A 165 5.64 8.47 13.77
C PRO A 165 6.93 8.19 12.98
N LEU A 166 7.19 8.97 11.92
CA LEU A 166 8.34 8.76 11.03
C LEU A 166 9.70 8.85 11.76
N GLN A 167 9.76 9.54 12.90
CA GLN A 167 10.94 9.63 13.77
C GLN A 167 11.29 8.30 14.46
N ASP A 168 10.32 7.40 14.63
CA ASP A 168 10.50 6.10 15.27
C ASP A 168 11.05 5.06 14.28
N VAL A 169 12.25 5.34 13.75
CA VAL A 169 12.86 4.58 12.66
C VAL A 169 13.02 3.09 13.00
N GLN A 170 13.49 2.76 14.21
CA GLN A 170 13.77 1.37 14.61
C GLN A 170 12.47 0.52 14.75
N PRO A 171 11.45 0.97 15.50
CA PRO A 171 10.16 0.28 15.54
C PRO A 171 9.52 0.10 14.16
N ARG A 172 9.53 1.14 13.31
CA ARG A 172 8.98 1.06 11.95
C ARG A 172 9.73 0.04 11.10
N GLN A 173 11.06 0.05 11.12
CA GLN A 173 11.87 -0.95 10.42
C GLN A 173 11.56 -2.37 10.87
N ARG A 174 11.26 -2.57 12.16
CA ARG A 174 10.77 -3.86 12.66
C ARG A 174 9.41 -4.22 12.06
N GLY A 175 8.48 -3.26 12.00
CA GLY A 175 7.19 -3.43 11.31
C GLY A 175 7.36 -3.87 9.86
N PHE A 176 8.27 -3.24 9.11
CA PHE A 176 8.60 -3.67 7.74
C PHE A 176 9.15 -5.09 7.66
N ARG A 177 10.03 -5.49 8.58
CA ARG A 177 10.56 -6.86 8.62
C ARG A 177 9.46 -7.88 8.90
N LEU A 178 8.56 -7.58 9.84
CA LEU A 178 7.41 -8.43 10.15
C LEU A 178 6.47 -8.55 8.96
N LEU A 179 6.08 -7.42 8.35
CA LEU A 179 5.25 -7.42 7.14
C LEU A 179 5.85 -8.29 6.03
N ARG A 180 7.15 -8.12 5.74
CA ARG A 180 7.84 -8.93 4.73
C ARG A 180 7.78 -10.42 5.04
N LYS A 181 8.02 -10.80 6.30
CA LYS A 181 7.90 -12.19 6.75
C LYS A 181 6.49 -12.72 6.50
N LEU A 182 5.47 -11.96 6.89
CA LEU A 182 4.06 -12.38 6.81
C LEU A 182 3.54 -12.52 5.37
N VAL A 183 3.96 -11.63 4.47
CA VAL A 183 3.45 -11.56 3.09
C VAL A 183 4.27 -12.41 2.12
N PHE A 184 5.61 -12.40 2.26
CA PHE A 184 6.52 -13.03 1.30
C PHE A 184 7.33 -14.19 1.89
N GLY A 185 7.49 -14.25 3.22
CA GLY A 185 8.38 -15.22 3.88
C GLY A 185 7.72 -16.53 4.29
N LEU A 186 6.41 -16.53 4.51
CA LEU A 186 5.64 -17.70 4.95
C LEU A 186 4.73 -18.21 3.85
N ARG A 187 4.27 -19.46 3.94
CA ARG A 187 3.18 -19.97 3.08
C ARG A 187 1.82 -19.43 3.56
N PRO A 188 0.79 -19.39 2.70
CA PRO A 188 -0.53 -18.88 3.10
C PRO A 188 -1.15 -19.64 4.27
N GLU A 189 -0.85 -20.93 4.42
CA GLU A 189 -1.35 -21.80 5.49
C GLU A 189 -0.64 -21.58 6.83
N GLU A 190 0.61 -21.10 6.80
CA GLU A 190 1.46 -20.89 7.97
C GLU A 190 1.41 -19.44 8.47
N SER A 191 0.98 -18.51 7.61
CA SER A 191 0.91 -17.09 7.95
C SER A 191 -0.40 -16.80 8.70
N PRO A 192 -0.37 -16.05 9.82
CA PRO A 192 -1.57 -15.58 10.50
C PRO A 192 -2.40 -14.59 9.66
N VAL A 193 -1.83 -14.05 8.57
CA VAL A 193 -2.56 -13.30 7.55
C VAL A 193 -3.49 -14.21 6.72
N GLY A 194 -3.17 -15.50 6.65
CA GLY A 194 -3.89 -16.49 5.86
C GLY A 194 -3.79 -16.23 4.36
N ARG A 195 -4.91 -16.47 3.66
CA ARG A 195 -5.02 -16.33 2.20
C ARG A 195 -5.26 -14.89 1.74
N ASP A 196 -5.77 -14.01 2.60
CA ASP A 196 -6.09 -12.61 2.26
C ASP A 196 -4.86 -11.68 2.38
N ARG A 197 -3.82 -11.98 1.60
CA ARG A 197 -2.59 -11.18 1.59
C ARG A 197 -2.79 -9.81 0.98
N ASP A 198 -3.65 -9.72 -0.03
CA ASP A 198 -3.93 -8.45 -0.72
C ASP A 198 -4.72 -7.49 0.18
N GLY A 199 -5.73 -7.99 0.92
CA GLY A 199 -6.45 -7.19 1.90
C GLY A 199 -5.56 -6.70 3.04
N PHE A 200 -4.63 -7.54 3.50
CA PHE A 200 -3.63 -7.14 4.50
C PHE A 200 -2.65 -6.09 3.96
N MET A 201 -2.16 -6.25 2.73
CA MET A 201 -1.29 -5.24 2.08
C MET A 201 -1.99 -3.91 1.89
N ARG A 202 -3.29 -3.90 1.55
CA ARG A 202 -4.09 -2.67 1.46
C ARG A 202 -4.17 -1.93 2.79
N LYS A 203 -4.34 -2.65 3.90
CA LYS A 203 -4.28 -2.07 5.26
C LYS A 203 -2.89 -1.54 5.59
N ALA A 204 -1.85 -2.27 5.20
CA ALA A 204 -0.47 -1.85 5.42
C ALA A 204 -0.12 -0.57 4.65
N ARG A 205 -0.58 -0.44 3.39
CA ARG A 205 -0.40 0.73 2.55
C ARG A 205 -0.88 2.02 3.23
N ALA A 206 -2.04 1.99 3.90
CA ALA A 206 -2.58 3.12 4.63
C ALA A 206 -1.68 3.59 5.81
N ALA A 207 -0.77 2.75 6.30
CA ALA A 207 0.20 3.10 7.34
C ALA A 207 1.57 3.55 6.78
N MET A 208 1.80 3.43 5.47
CA MET A 208 3.10 3.61 4.82
C MET A 208 3.21 4.90 4.03
N MET A 209 4.45 5.35 3.84
CA MET A 209 4.81 6.29 2.79
C MET A 209 4.84 5.59 1.42
N PRO A 210 4.48 6.27 0.32
CA PRO A 210 4.61 5.71 -1.03
C PRO A 210 6.01 5.16 -1.36
N GLN A 211 7.06 5.84 -0.89
CA GLN A 211 8.45 5.42 -1.12
C GLN A 211 8.84 4.19 -0.28
N GLU A 212 8.18 3.96 0.86
CA GLU A 212 8.39 2.74 1.64
C GLU A 212 7.75 1.53 0.96
N LEU A 213 6.55 1.71 0.39
CA LEU A 213 5.87 0.65 -0.35
C LEU A 213 6.65 0.24 -1.60
N LEU A 214 7.18 1.18 -2.39
CA LEU A 214 8.02 0.82 -3.55
C LEU A 214 9.28 0.05 -3.13
N ARG A 215 9.96 0.49 -2.06
CA ARG A 215 11.13 -0.22 -1.52
C ARG A 215 10.81 -1.63 -1.02
N LEU A 216 9.59 -1.87 -0.54
CA LEU A 216 9.13 -3.20 -0.16
C LEU A 216 9.18 -4.17 -1.35
N TYR A 217 8.73 -3.71 -2.51
CA TYR A 217 8.69 -4.51 -3.74
C TYR A 217 10.01 -4.55 -4.52
N GLU A 218 10.90 -3.57 -4.34
CA GLU A 218 12.25 -3.59 -4.92
C GLU A 218 13.13 -4.72 -4.35
N ILE A 219 12.92 -5.09 -3.08
CA ILE A 219 13.73 -6.09 -2.36
C ILE A 219 12.97 -7.43 -2.26
N LEU A 220 12.22 -7.76 -3.30
CA LEU A 220 11.45 -9.00 -3.34
C LEU A 220 12.38 -10.22 -3.42
N PRO A 221 12.13 -11.30 -2.66
CA PRO A 221 12.88 -12.55 -2.82
C PRO A 221 12.79 -13.09 -4.25
N SER A 222 13.89 -13.67 -4.75
CA SER A 222 13.93 -14.23 -6.11
C SER A 222 12.84 -15.28 -6.31
N GLY A 223 12.07 -15.15 -7.40
CA GLY A 223 11.02 -16.11 -7.77
C GLY A 223 9.63 -15.80 -7.21
N VAL A 224 9.48 -14.80 -6.33
CA VAL A 224 8.16 -14.31 -5.91
C VAL A 224 7.56 -13.48 -7.04
N GLN A 225 6.32 -13.81 -7.43
CA GLN A 225 5.55 -13.05 -8.41
C GLN A 225 4.50 -12.22 -7.68
N LEU A 226 4.29 -10.98 -8.14
CA LEU A 226 3.31 -10.07 -7.55
C LEU A 226 1.90 -10.38 -8.07
N SER A 227 0.91 -10.36 -7.18
CA SER A 227 -0.50 -10.41 -7.56
C SER A 227 -0.90 -9.17 -8.36
N ALA A 228 -2.02 -9.21 -9.08
CA ALA A 228 -2.56 -8.04 -9.78
C ALA A 228 -2.83 -6.86 -8.82
N TRP A 229 -3.30 -7.14 -7.60
CA TRP A 229 -3.51 -6.14 -6.56
C TRP A 229 -2.20 -5.54 -6.04
N GLN A 230 -1.16 -6.36 -5.86
CA GLN A 230 0.16 -5.85 -5.45
C GLN A 230 0.82 -5.01 -6.55
N GLN A 231 0.60 -5.36 -7.82
CA GLN A 231 1.03 -4.56 -8.94
C GLN A 231 0.25 -3.23 -9.03
N LEU A 232 -1.05 -3.24 -8.70
CA LEU A 232 -1.86 -2.03 -8.55
C LEU A 232 -1.28 -1.12 -7.45
N ASP A 233 -0.94 -1.68 -6.29
CA ASP A 233 -0.30 -0.95 -5.20
C ASP A 233 1.01 -0.25 -5.65
N VAL A 234 1.82 -0.91 -6.49
CA VAL A 234 3.02 -0.32 -7.09
C VAL A 234 2.68 0.84 -8.02
N ALA A 235 1.65 0.69 -8.87
CA ALA A 235 1.21 1.74 -9.77
C ALA A 235 0.69 2.97 -9.00
N LEU A 236 -0.18 2.75 -7.99
CA LEU A 236 -0.69 3.80 -7.11
C LEU A 236 0.43 4.52 -6.35
N ALA A 237 1.39 3.79 -5.79
CA ALA A 237 2.55 4.40 -5.14
C ALA A 237 3.40 5.23 -6.10
N THR A 238 3.53 4.79 -7.35
CA THR A 238 4.25 5.53 -8.39
C THR A 238 3.53 6.83 -8.73
N VAL A 239 2.20 6.82 -8.86
CA VAL A 239 1.39 8.04 -9.02
C VAL A 239 1.56 8.96 -7.82
N ALA A 240 1.43 8.43 -6.60
CA ALA A 240 1.55 9.20 -5.37
C ALA A 240 2.85 10.00 -5.30
N ILE A 241 3.99 9.35 -5.62
CA ILE A 241 5.30 10.02 -5.67
C ILE A 241 5.36 11.04 -6.82
N GLY A 242 4.82 10.68 -7.98
CA GLY A 242 4.73 11.56 -9.14
C GLY A 242 3.97 12.85 -8.83
N TYR A 243 2.78 12.72 -8.26
CA TYR A 243 1.90 13.78 -7.83
C TYR A 243 2.57 14.67 -6.77
N GLN A 244 3.01 14.08 -5.66
CA GLN A 244 3.65 14.79 -4.56
C GLN A 244 4.87 15.62 -5.01
N ARG A 245 5.67 15.09 -5.95
CA ARG A 245 6.94 15.72 -6.38
C ARG A 245 6.80 16.55 -7.66
N HIS A 246 5.60 16.71 -8.20
CA HIS A 246 5.37 17.40 -9.47
C HIS A 246 6.22 16.80 -10.62
N GLN A 247 6.19 15.47 -10.73
CA GLN A 247 6.99 14.66 -11.64
C GLN A 247 6.11 13.88 -12.62
N PRO A 248 5.74 14.48 -13.78
CA PRO A 248 4.82 13.85 -14.73
C PRO A 248 5.35 12.55 -15.35
N HIS A 249 6.68 12.39 -15.48
CA HIS A 249 7.27 11.15 -15.99
C HIS A 249 6.99 9.93 -15.11
N LEU A 250 6.79 10.13 -13.79
CA LEU A 250 6.37 9.05 -12.89
C LEU A 250 4.90 8.70 -13.10
N VAL A 251 4.04 9.70 -13.35
CA VAL A 251 2.62 9.47 -13.71
C VAL A 251 2.52 8.70 -15.03
N GLN A 252 3.35 9.04 -16.03
CA GLN A 252 3.44 8.30 -17.29
C GLN A 252 3.90 6.85 -17.08
N ARG A 253 4.88 6.63 -16.21
CA ARG A 253 5.31 5.28 -15.84
C ARG A 253 4.18 4.51 -15.16
N ALA A 254 3.41 5.15 -14.30
CA ALA A 254 2.27 4.52 -13.63
C ALA A 254 1.15 4.15 -14.62
N ASP A 255 0.81 5.02 -15.58
CA ASP A 255 -0.15 4.69 -16.66
C ASP A 255 0.28 3.45 -17.45
N SER A 256 1.59 3.31 -17.71
CA SER A 256 2.12 2.10 -18.35
C SER A 256 1.92 0.84 -17.51
N LEU A 257 2.00 0.94 -16.18
CA LEU A 257 1.74 -0.18 -15.26
C LEU A 257 0.25 -0.52 -15.21
N PHE A 258 -0.63 0.49 -15.13
CA PHE A 258 -2.07 0.26 -15.21
C PHE A 258 -2.46 -0.38 -16.55
N GLN A 259 -1.88 0.06 -17.66
CA GLN A 259 -2.13 -0.55 -18.96
C GLN A 259 -1.77 -2.04 -19.00
N GLN A 260 -0.66 -2.44 -18.36
CA GLN A 260 -0.28 -3.85 -18.24
C GLN A 260 -1.29 -4.65 -17.40
N LEU A 261 -1.79 -4.06 -16.31
CA LEU A 261 -2.82 -4.65 -15.44
C LEU A 261 -4.15 -4.85 -16.17
N GLY A 262 -4.63 -3.82 -16.87
CA GLY A 262 -5.90 -3.88 -17.62
C GLY A 262 -5.85 -4.82 -18.81
N ALA A 263 -4.67 -5.03 -19.41
CA ALA A 263 -4.47 -6.01 -20.47
C ALA A 263 -4.30 -7.45 -19.94
N GLY A 264 -4.31 -7.67 -18.63
CA GLY A 264 -4.04 -8.98 -18.02
C GLY A 264 -2.62 -9.49 -18.32
N VAL A 265 -1.67 -8.57 -18.56
CA VAL A 265 -0.29 -8.91 -18.88
C VAL A 265 0.43 -9.34 -17.60
N GLY A 266 0.26 -10.62 -17.27
CA GLY A 266 0.78 -11.29 -16.09
C GLY A 266 0.10 -12.66 -15.98
N GLN A 267 0.87 -13.74 -15.78
CA GLN A 267 0.33 -15.10 -15.94
C GLN A 267 -0.82 -15.39 -14.96
N GLY A 268 -2.02 -15.61 -15.51
CA GLY A 268 -3.18 -16.16 -14.80
C GLY A 268 -4.15 -15.16 -14.15
N GLY A 269 -3.91 -13.86 -14.28
CA GLY A 269 -4.80 -12.83 -13.72
C GLY A 269 -5.97 -12.48 -14.64
N GLN A 270 -7.18 -12.40 -14.08
CA GLN A 270 -8.27 -11.69 -14.74
C GLN A 270 -7.85 -10.23 -14.95
N PRO A 271 -8.19 -9.61 -16.10
CA PRO A 271 -7.93 -8.20 -16.31
C PRO A 271 -8.62 -7.40 -15.20
N LEU A 272 -7.88 -6.51 -14.56
CA LEU A 272 -8.44 -5.61 -13.55
C LEU A 272 -9.02 -4.39 -14.27
N ASP A 273 -10.23 -3.96 -13.89
CA ASP A 273 -10.70 -2.66 -14.35
C ASP A 273 -9.88 -1.55 -13.69
N VAL A 274 -9.12 -0.86 -14.52
CA VAL A 274 -8.27 0.28 -14.17
C VAL A 274 -8.62 1.49 -15.04
N SER A 275 -9.82 1.50 -15.61
CA SER A 275 -10.28 2.56 -16.53
C SER A 275 -10.21 3.94 -15.88
N VAL A 276 -10.67 4.06 -14.63
CA VAL A 276 -10.62 5.30 -13.85
C VAL A 276 -9.19 5.71 -13.52
N ASP A 277 -8.33 4.78 -13.07
CA ASP A 277 -6.93 5.08 -12.75
C ASP A 277 -6.18 5.62 -13.97
N ARG A 278 -6.40 4.98 -15.14
CA ARG A 278 -5.80 5.40 -16.40
C ARG A 278 -6.37 6.71 -16.91
N ALA A 279 -7.68 6.93 -16.77
CA ALA A 279 -8.32 8.19 -17.15
C ALA A 279 -7.75 9.35 -16.32
N ALA A 280 -7.62 9.18 -15.00
CA ALA A 280 -7.01 10.16 -14.12
C ALA A 280 -5.54 10.43 -14.48
N CYS A 281 -4.75 9.38 -14.77
CA CYS A 281 -3.38 9.55 -15.24
C CYS A 281 -3.31 10.29 -16.59
N ALA A 282 -4.18 9.95 -17.54
CA ALA A 282 -4.26 10.64 -18.84
C ALA A 282 -4.59 12.13 -18.64
N LEU A 283 -5.53 12.45 -17.76
CA LEU A 283 -5.87 13.83 -17.44
C LEU A 283 -4.70 14.58 -16.79
N LEU A 284 -4.02 13.98 -15.80
CA LEU A 284 -2.83 14.55 -15.15
C LEU A 284 -1.68 14.84 -16.13
N LEU A 285 -1.59 14.08 -17.22
CA LEU A 285 -0.64 14.28 -18.30
C LEU A 285 -1.12 15.30 -19.35
N GLY A 286 -2.33 15.84 -19.22
CA GLY A 286 -2.94 16.79 -20.16
C GLY A 286 -3.59 16.15 -21.39
N ASN A 287 -3.79 14.82 -21.39
CA ASN A 287 -4.39 14.08 -22.50
C ASN A 287 -5.91 13.90 -22.31
N ILE A 288 -6.66 14.98 -22.54
CA ILE A 288 -8.13 15.01 -22.33
C ILE A 288 -8.86 13.97 -23.18
N ARG A 289 -8.50 13.84 -24.47
CA ARG A 289 -9.13 12.87 -25.39
C ARG A 289 -8.97 11.43 -24.93
N GLN A 290 -7.76 11.05 -24.52
CA GLN A 290 -7.49 9.72 -24.01
C GLN A 290 -8.28 9.44 -22.72
N SER A 291 -8.42 10.45 -21.84
CA SER A 291 -9.26 10.34 -20.64
C SER A 291 -10.74 10.13 -21.00
N GLN A 292 -11.27 10.82 -22.02
CA GLN A 292 -12.65 10.65 -22.49
C GLN A 292 -12.87 9.26 -23.09
N GLU A 293 -11.93 8.77 -23.90
CA GLU A 293 -11.97 7.43 -24.49
C GLU A 293 -11.99 6.34 -23.40
N LEU A 294 -11.13 6.45 -22.39
CA LEU A 294 -11.02 5.46 -21.30
C LEU A 294 -12.27 5.39 -20.41
N VAL A 295 -13.01 6.49 -20.24
CA VAL A 295 -14.28 6.53 -19.50
C VAL A 295 -15.48 6.17 -20.41
N GLY A 296 -15.24 5.95 -21.71
CA GLY A 296 -16.29 5.59 -22.67
C GLY A 296 -17.21 6.76 -23.00
N LEU A 297 -16.68 7.98 -23.02
CA LEU A 297 -17.35 9.23 -23.41
C LEU A 297 -17.03 9.64 -24.86
N SER A 298 -16.13 8.92 -25.54
CA SER A 298 -15.83 9.12 -26.96
C SER A 298 -16.91 8.53 -27.86
N ASP A 299 -17.21 9.20 -28.98
CA ASP A 299 -18.07 8.72 -30.09
C ASP A 299 -17.43 7.57 -30.90
N SER A 300 -16.77 6.64 -30.22
CA SER A 300 -16.14 5.48 -30.85
C SER A 300 -17.22 4.47 -31.25
N PRO A 301 -17.16 3.86 -32.46
CA PRO A 301 -18.22 3.00 -32.96
C PRO A 301 -18.53 1.86 -31.98
N ALA A 302 -19.82 1.56 -31.85
CA ALA A 302 -20.36 0.49 -30.99
C ALA A 302 -19.62 -0.82 -31.26
N GLY A 303 -18.80 -1.26 -30.28
CA GLY A 303 -17.87 -2.39 -30.40
C GLY A 303 -16.49 -2.14 -29.81
N GLN A 304 -16.08 -0.88 -29.64
CA GLN A 304 -14.86 -0.45 -28.91
C GLN A 304 -15.20 0.44 -27.71
N GLN A 305 -16.34 0.19 -27.07
CA GLN A 305 -16.69 0.87 -25.82
C GLN A 305 -15.67 0.48 -24.76
N ALA A 306 -15.06 1.48 -24.14
CA ALA A 306 -14.19 1.26 -23.00
C ALA A 306 -14.96 0.50 -21.92
N ALA A 307 -14.27 -0.43 -21.25
CA ALA A 307 -14.84 -1.31 -20.22
C ALA A 307 -15.30 -0.58 -18.95
N CYS A 308 -15.33 0.75 -18.94
CA CYS A 308 -15.67 1.57 -17.80
C CYS A 308 -17.18 1.47 -17.49
N GLU A 309 -17.49 1.36 -16.20
CA GLU A 309 -18.86 1.24 -15.72
C GLU A 309 -19.73 2.44 -16.10
N ASP A 310 -21.01 2.19 -16.40
CA ASP A 310 -21.96 3.22 -16.82
C ASP A 310 -22.14 4.33 -15.76
N ILE A 311 -21.98 3.99 -14.49
CA ILE A 311 -22.06 4.91 -13.35
C ILE A 311 -20.98 6.00 -13.44
N VAL A 312 -19.76 5.64 -13.88
CA VAL A 312 -18.66 6.60 -14.01
C VAL A 312 -18.97 7.61 -15.13
N ARG A 313 -19.54 7.13 -16.23
CA ARG A 313 -19.98 7.99 -17.34
C ARG A 313 -21.06 8.96 -16.88
N GLU A 314 -22.05 8.46 -16.16
CA GLU A 314 -23.17 9.26 -15.63
C GLU A 314 -22.67 10.30 -14.61
N TYR A 315 -21.69 9.93 -13.77
CA TYR A 315 -21.03 10.85 -12.86
C TYR A 315 -20.36 12.02 -13.58
N VAL A 316 -19.59 11.75 -14.64
CA VAL A 316 -18.91 12.81 -15.43
C VAL A 316 -19.93 13.73 -16.09
N LEU A 317 -21.00 13.17 -16.67
CA LEU A 317 -22.06 13.96 -17.29
C LEU A 317 -22.80 14.83 -16.28
N ALA A 318 -23.11 14.31 -15.09
CA ALA A 318 -23.78 15.05 -14.02
C ALA A 318 -22.96 16.23 -13.49
N HIS A 319 -21.63 16.14 -13.53
CA HIS A 319 -20.71 17.18 -13.08
C HIS A 319 -20.15 18.05 -14.23
N SER A 320 -20.71 17.92 -15.44
CA SER A 320 -20.37 18.76 -16.59
C SER A 320 -21.56 19.69 -16.90
N PRO A 321 -21.43 21.02 -16.71
CA PRO A 321 -22.53 21.95 -16.94
C PRO A 321 -22.93 22.04 -18.42
N ASP A 322 -21.96 21.86 -19.32
CA ASP A 322 -22.14 21.87 -20.76
C ASP A 322 -21.89 20.48 -21.34
N SER A 323 -22.87 19.93 -22.07
CA SER A 323 -22.74 18.59 -22.69
C SER A 323 -21.67 18.52 -23.77
N THR A 324 -21.20 19.66 -24.26
CA THR A 324 -20.11 19.78 -25.24
C THR A 324 -18.73 19.85 -24.59
N ASP A 325 -18.63 20.28 -23.34
CA ASP A 325 -17.38 20.36 -22.60
C ASP A 325 -17.42 19.43 -21.37
N LEU A 326 -16.86 18.25 -21.54
CA LEU A 326 -16.79 17.21 -20.51
C LEU A 326 -15.59 17.38 -19.56
N LEU A 327 -14.73 18.39 -19.79
CA LEU A 327 -13.53 18.60 -18.99
C LEU A 327 -13.85 18.83 -17.50
N PRO A 328 -14.87 19.63 -17.11
CA PRO A 328 -15.18 19.85 -15.70
C PRO A 328 -15.52 18.55 -14.95
N GLY A 329 -16.33 17.68 -15.55
CA GLY A 329 -16.68 16.39 -14.96
C GLY A 329 -15.49 15.43 -14.87
N LEU A 330 -14.58 15.43 -15.86
CA LEU A 330 -13.35 14.64 -15.82
C LEU A 330 -12.37 15.12 -14.75
N CYS A 331 -12.26 16.44 -14.56
CA CYS A 331 -11.47 17.04 -13.49
C CYS A 331 -12.03 16.62 -12.13
N MET A 332 -13.35 16.70 -11.92
CA MET A 332 -14.01 16.25 -10.69
C MET A 332 -13.75 14.76 -10.41
N LEU A 333 -13.93 13.91 -11.42
CA LEU A 333 -13.65 12.47 -11.31
C LEU A 333 -12.18 12.20 -10.92
N SER A 334 -11.24 12.84 -11.62
CA SER A 334 -9.81 12.63 -11.37
C SER A 334 -9.35 13.19 -10.03
N GLN A 335 -9.96 14.28 -9.57
CA GLN A 335 -9.68 14.87 -8.26
C GLN A 335 -10.22 14.00 -7.12
N SER A 336 -11.43 13.47 -7.25
CA SER A 336 -11.98 12.48 -6.31
C SER A 336 -11.13 11.21 -6.27
N TRP A 337 -10.71 10.70 -7.42
CA TRP A 337 -9.80 9.55 -7.48
C TRP A 337 -8.44 9.85 -6.82
N LEU A 338 -7.85 11.02 -7.07
CA LEU A 338 -6.61 11.43 -6.40
C LEU A 338 -6.80 11.50 -4.88
N GLN A 339 -7.93 12.03 -4.41
CA GLN A 339 -8.20 12.06 -2.98
C GLN A 339 -8.28 10.65 -2.41
N GLU A 340 -9.14 9.80 -2.96
CA GLU A 340 -9.47 8.50 -2.38
C GLU A 340 -8.36 7.45 -2.57
N ALA A 341 -7.83 7.33 -3.78
CA ALA A 341 -6.87 6.29 -4.12
C ALA A 341 -5.44 6.66 -3.72
N ILE A 342 -5.12 7.96 -3.78
CA ILE A 342 -3.75 8.47 -3.60
C ILE A 342 -3.57 9.19 -2.26
N VAL A 343 -4.36 10.21 -1.92
CA VAL A 343 -4.15 10.97 -0.66
C VAL A 343 -4.56 10.12 0.56
N ASP A 344 -5.79 9.60 0.56
CA ASP A 344 -6.35 8.78 1.64
C ASP A 344 -5.84 7.33 1.61
N GLY A 345 -5.27 6.91 0.47
CA GLY A 345 -4.73 5.58 0.27
C GLY A 345 -3.42 5.30 1.03
N PHE A 346 -2.73 6.35 1.47
CA PHE A 346 -1.47 6.28 2.21
C PHE A 346 -1.59 6.99 3.56
N ARG A 347 -0.53 6.97 4.37
CA ARG A 347 -0.56 7.64 5.67
C ARG A 347 -0.78 9.15 5.53
N PRO A 348 -1.45 9.82 6.49
CA PRO A 348 -1.75 11.25 6.41
C PRO A 348 -0.51 12.14 6.24
N ASP A 349 0.60 11.78 6.91
CA ASP A 349 1.86 12.54 6.84
C ASP A 349 2.52 12.47 5.44
N ALA A 350 2.08 11.55 4.57
CA ALA A 350 2.70 11.33 3.26
C ALA A 350 2.58 12.55 2.36
N PHE A 351 1.51 13.33 2.52
CA PHE A 351 1.20 14.51 1.72
C PHE A 351 1.19 15.77 2.59
N ALA A 352 2.09 15.89 3.57
CA ALA A 352 2.17 17.03 4.47
C ALA A 352 2.09 18.38 3.73
N GLY A 353 1.06 19.17 4.04
CA GLY A 353 0.76 20.45 3.37
C GLY A 353 -0.19 20.37 2.16
N GLN A 354 -0.66 19.16 1.81
CA GLN A 354 -1.66 18.86 0.78
C GLN A 354 -2.71 17.91 1.36
N GLU A 355 -3.56 18.43 2.25
CA GLU A 355 -4.65 17.67 2.88
C GLU A 355 -5.76 17.28 1.89
N GLN A 356 -5.84 18.01 0.78
CA GLN A 356 -6.78 17.74 -0.31
C GLN A 356 -6.02 17.64 -1.63
N ALA A 357 -6.42 16.70 -2.48
CA ALA A 357 -5.97 16.65 -3.86
C ALA A 357 -6.41 17.93 -4.58
N ASP A 358 -5.45 18.69 -5.08
CA ASP A 358 -5.68 19.89 -5.89
C ASP A 358 -5.05 19.70 -7.27
N LEU A 359 -5.90 19.59 -8.29
CA LEU A 359 -5.46 19.53 -9.68
C LEU A 359 -4.93 20.89 -10.16
N GLY A 360 -5.45 22.01 -9.64
CA GLY A 360 -4.98 23.35 -9.97
C GLY A 360 -3.52 23.52 -9.59
N GLN A 361 -3.17 23.18 -8.34
CA GLN A 361 -1.78 23.21 -7.87
C GLN A 361 -0.85 22.33 -8.72
N TRP A 362 -1.33 21.17 -9.17
CA TRP A 362 -0.56 20.29 -10.07
C TRP A 362 -0.24 20.96 -11.41
N PHE A 363 -1.23 21.58 -12.05
CA PHE A 363 -1.06 22.25 -13.35
C PHE A 363 -0.37 23.63 -13.24
N ASP A 364 -0.24 24.20 -12.03
CA ASP A 364 0.53 25.42 -11.80
C ASP A 364 2.06 25.17 -11.83
N ASP A 365 2.53 23.92 -11.69
CA ASP A 365 3.95 23.59 -11.77
C ASP A 365 4.47 23.68 -13.21
N ARG A 366 5.62 24.34 -13.39
CA ARG A 366 6.25 24.58 -14.68
C ARG A 366 6.55 23.31 -15.47
N LYS A 367 6.93 22.21 -14.80
CA LYS A 367 7.25 20.93 -15.46
C LYS A 367 5.99 20.29 -16.05
N VAL A 368 4.87 20.41 -15.33
CA VAL A 368 3.58 19.92 -15.78
C VAL A 368 3.06 20.78 -16.94
N GLN A 369 3.18 22.11 -16.84
CA GLN A 369 2.84 23.04 -17.93
C GLN A 369 3.64 22.75 -19.20
N ALA A 370 4.94 22.49 -19.07
CA ALA A 370 5.79 22.16 -20.23
C ALA A 370 5.33 20.87 -20.92
N LEU A 371 4.98 19.84 -20.14
CA LEU A 371 4.42 18.60 -20.70
C LEU A 371 3.07 18.84 -21.38
N ALA A 372 2.15 19.53 -20.70
CA ALA A 372 0.83 19.84 -21.23
C ALA A 372 0.92 20.62 -22.56
N ALA A 373 1.86 21.56 -22.66
CA ALA A 373 2.15 22.30 -23.89
C ALA A 373 2.66 21.38 -25.01
N VAL A 374 3.55 20.43 -24.70
CA VAL A 374 4.02 19.42 -25.68
C VAL A 374 2.87 18.54 -26.16
N ASN A 375 2.01 18.07 -25.25
CA ASN A 375 0.88 17.21 -25.61
C ASN A 375 -0.17 17.98 -26.42
N SER A 376 -0.45 19.23 -26.07
CA SER A 376 -1.30 20.12 -26.87
C SER A 376 -0.74 20.34 -28.27
N MET A 377 0.58 20.51 -28.42
CA MET A 377 1.23 20.57 -29.72
C MET A 377 1.08 19.27 -30.51
N GLN A 378 1.31 18.10 -29.89
CA GLN A 378 1.13 16.81 -30.55
C GLN A 378 -0.32 16.61 -31.05
N GLN A 379 -1.33 17.08 -30.31
CA GLN A 379 -2.73 17.02 -30.75
C GLN A 379 -3.04 17.93 -31.94
N LEU A 380 -2.35 19.08 -32.05
CA LEU A 380 -2.45 19.96 -33.21
C LEU A 380 -1.73 19.38 -34.44
N PHE A 381 -0.56 18.77 -34.24
CA PHE A 381 0.24 18.20 -35.32
C PHE A 381 -0.34 16.90 -35.89
N THR A 382 -0.96 16.05 -35.07
CA THR A 382 -1.62 14.82 -35.54
C THR A 382 -2.83 15.10 -36.44
N GLN A 383 -3.42 16.30 -36.37
CA GLN A 383 -4.49 16.72 -37.28
C GLN A 383 -4.00 17.40 -38.56
N THR A 384 -2.71 17.76 -38.68
CA THR A 384 -2.23 18.62 -39.78
C THR A 384 -0.97 18.17 -40.52
N ILE A 385 -0.15 17.26 -39.99
CA ILE A 385 1.12 16.84 -40.65
C ILE A 385 1.39 15.32 -40.45
N PRO A 386 1.90 14.58 -41.47
CA PRO A 386 2.25 13.16 -41.35
C PRO A 386 3.26 12.87 -40.21
N ALA A 387 3.02 11.76 -39.51
CA ALA A 387 3.61 11.37 -38.22
C ALA A 387 5.16 11.44 -38.12
N ALA A 388 5.88 11.28 -39.23
CA ALA A 388 7.34 11.34 -39.26
C ALA A 388 7.89 12.74 -38.90
N ILE A 389 7.16 13.81 -39.23
CA ILE A 389 7.58 15.20 -38.97
C ILE A 389 7.25 15.59 -37.52
N ALA A 390 6.13 15.10 -36.99
CA ALA A 390 5.75 15.30 -35.58
C ALA A 390 6.79 14.67 -34.63
N ALA A 391 7.27 13.46 -34.93
CA ALA A 391 8.31 12.80 -34.16
C ALA A 391 9.64 13.59 -34.15
N ALA A 392 10.01 14.20 -35.28
CA ALA A 392 11.22 15.02 -35.38
C ALA A 392 11.13 16.32 -34.55
N CYS A 393 9.95 16.98 -34.54
CA CYS A 393 9.72 18.18 -33.73
C CYS A 393 9.75 17.89 -32.22
N VAL A 394 9.17 16.78 -31.79
CA VAL A 394 9.18 16.34 -30.38
C VAL A 394 10.60 16.00 -29.93
N TRP A 395 11.38 15.31 -30.77
CA TRP A 395 12.78 15.03 -30.47
C TRP A 395 13.62 16.30 -30.34
N LEU A 396 13.42 17.29 -31.23
CA LEU A 396 14.09 18.59 -31.17
C LEU A 396 13.75 19.38 -29.90
N LEU A 397 12.48 19.38 -29.49
CA LEU A 397 12.01 20.06 -28.27
C LEU A 397 12.59 19.42 -27.00
N ASN A 398 12.63 18.09 -26.93
CA ASN A 398 13.22 17.37 -25.79
C ASN A 398 14.75 17.46 -25.73
N SER A 399 15.41 17.92 -26.81
CA SER A 399 16.87 18.05 -26.90
C SER A 399 17.38 19.47 -26.60
N MET A 400 16.50 20.44 -26.35
CA MET A 400 16.89 21.84 -26.09
C MET A 400 17.32 22.05 -24.62
N PRO A 401 18.47 22.72 -24.36
CA PRO A 401 18.90 23.08 -23.01
C PRO A 401 17.92 24.04 -22.32
N SER A 402 17.65 23.82 -21.03
CA SER A 402 16.72 24.59 -20.20
C SER A 402 17.03 26.09 -20.08
N GLN A 403 18.22 26.54 -20.50
CA GLN A 403 18.63 27.95 -20.46
C GLN A 403 17.97 28.82 -21.54
N LEU A 404 17.48 28.23 -22.63
CA LEU A 404 16.81 28.98 -23.71
C LEU A 404 15.39 29.44 -23.34
N TRP A 405 14.83 28.93 -22.22
CA TRP A 405 13.50 29.28 -21.72
C TRP A 405 13.50 30.42 -20.69
N ALA A 406 14.67 31.02 -20.41
CA ALA A 406 14.80 32.13 -19.46
C ALA A 406 14.46 33.49 -20.11
N GLY A 407 13.16 33.78 -20.26
CA GLY A 407 12.65 35.13 -20.54
C GLY A 407 12.39 35.94 -19.25
N PRO A 408 12.52 37.28 -19.26
CA PRO A 408 12.58 38.09 -18.04
C PRO A 408 11.22 38.24 -17.33
N ALA A 409 11.31 38.42 -16.01
CA ALA A 409 10.28 38.27 -14.98
C ALA A 409 9.12 39.31 -14.95
N ALA A 410 8.77 39.95 -16.08
CA ALA A 410 7.83 41.07 -16.11
C ALA A 410 6.34 40.71 -16.36
N ALA A 411 5.98 39.42 -16.53
CA ALA A 411 4.59 39.01 -16.81
C ALA A 411 3.79 38.58 -15.56
N ARG A 412 4.07 39.18 -14.39
CA ARG A 412 3.35 38.91 -13.14
C ARG A 412 2.19 39.89 -12.93
N SER A 413 1.19 39.88 -13.83
CA SER A 413 -0.18 40.34 -13.53
C SER A 413 -0.98 40.42 -14.83
N ALA A 414 -1.80 39.42 -15.14
CA ALA A 414 -3.04 39.63 -15.88
C ALA A 414 -3.88 38.35 -15.84
N SER A 415 -5.09 38.48 -15.29
CA SER A 415 -6.18 37.52 -15.29
C SER A 415 -6.54 37.03 -16.71
N ALA A 416 -7.42 36.03 -16.78
CA ALA A 416 -7.89 35.25 -17.94
C ALA A 416 -7.97 35.92 -19.33
N ALA A 417 -7.99 37.25 -19.44
CA ALA A 417 -7.83 37.98 -20.70
C ALA A 417 -6.41 37.87 -21.31
N SER A 418 -5.38 37.56 -20.53
CA SER A 418 -3.99 37.38 -21.02
C SER A 418 -3.78 36.10 -21.82
N LEU A 419 -4.57 35.05 -21.56
CA LEU A 419 -4.54 33.80 -22.33
C LEU A 419 -5.06 34.00 -23.75
N ALA A 420 -6.13 34.80 -23.94
CA ALA A 420 -6.64 35.11 -25.28
C ALA A 420 -5.69 36.00 -26.10
N ALA A 421 -5.04 36.99 -25.47
CA ALA A 421 -4.06 37.85 -26.14
C ALA A 421 -2.72 37.14 -26.43
N ALA A 422 -2.31 36.18 -25.58
CA ALA A 422 -1.14 35.34 -25.83
C ALA A 422 -1.37 34.38 -27.02
N VAL A 423 -2.61 33.89 -27.21
CA VAL A 423 -3.01 33.09 -28.38
C VAL A 423 -2.92 33.92 -29.67
N ASP A 424 -3.33 35.19 -29.66
CA ASP A 424 -3.19 36.08 -30.83
C ASP A 424 -1.72 36.45 -31.11
N GLY A 425 -0.91 36.67 -30.08
CA GLY A 425 0.55 36.88 -30.21
C GLY A 425 1.29 35.64 -30.74
N GLN A 426 0.89 34.44 -30.33
CA GLN A 426 1.42 33.18 -30.85
C GLN A 426 0.96 32.89 -32.29
N GLN A 427 -0.24 33.30 -32.70
CA GLN A 427 -0.68 33.19 -34.10
C GLN A 427 0.18 34.06 -35.03
N GLN A 428 0.66 35.23 -34.59
CA GLN A 428 1.57 36.07 -35.38
C GLN A 428 2.99 35.47 -35.47
N LEU A 429 3.50 34.88 -34.38
CA LEU A 429 4.78 34.17 -34.39
C LEU A 429 4.72 32.87 -35.21
N LEU A 430 3.59 32.17 -35.21
CA LEU A 430 3.36 31.00 -36.06
C LEU A 430 3.24 31.38 -37.54
N LYS A 431 2.64 32.52 -37.88
CA LYS A 431 2.66 33.06 -39.25
C LYS A 431 4.07 33.45 -39.69
N ALA A 432 4.88 34.02 -38.80
CA ALA A 432 6.28 34.35 -39.07
C ALA A 432 7.17 33.10 -39.21
N ALA A 433 6.95 32.08 -38.38
CA ALA A 433 7.68 30.81 -38.44
C ALA A 433 7.27 29.96 -39.67
N ALA A 434 5.99 29.97 -40.05
CA ALA A 434 5.52 29.35 -41.29
C ALA A 434 6.10 30.06 -42.52
N ALA A 435 6.20 31.40 -42.51
CA ALA A 435 6.88 32.15 -43.56
C ALA A 435 8.40 31.83 -43.62
N ALA A 436 9.05 31.62 -42.48
CA ALA A 436 10.45 31.20 -42.41
C ALA A 436 10.67 29.74 -42.90
N ALA A 437 9.73 28.82 -42.63
CA ALA A 437 9.79 27.44 -43.10
C ALA A 437 9.56 27.31 -44.61
N VAL A 438 8.66 28.13 -45.18
CA VAL A 438 8.49 28.24 -46.65
C VAL A 438 9.72 28.88 -47.30
N GLY A 439 10.36 29.85 -46.64
CA GLY A 439 11.64 30.43 -47.09
C GLY A 439 12.81 29.45 -47.05
N PHE A 440 12.82 28.51 -46.10
CA PHE A 440 13.85 27.47 -45.98
C PHE A 440 13.73 26.39 -47.07
N GLN A 441 12.51 26.11 -47.55
CA GLN A 441 12.30 25.25 -48.73
C GLN A 441 12.81 25.88 -50.04
N PHE A 442 12.90 27.21 -50.14
CA PHE A 442 13.40 27.90 -51.34
C PHE A 442 14.93 28.05 -51.40
N SER A 443 15.65 27.87 -50.29
CA SER A 443 17.13 28.00 -50.25
C SER A 443 17.89 26.68 -50.43
N LEU A 444 17.20 25.52 -50.40
CA LEU A 444 17.77 24.22 -50.74
C LEU A 444 17.27 23.83 -52.13
N GLY A 445 17.98 24.30 -53.15
CA GLY A 445 17.64 24.16 -54.57
C GLY A 445 17.36 22.72 -55.02
N LEU A 446 16.09 22.33 -54.97
CA LEU A 446 15.54 21.23 -55.76
C LEU A 446 14.60 21.84 -56.80
N MET A 447 15.18 22.32 -57.90
CA MET A 447 14.40 22.66 -59.09
C MET A 447 13.87 21.38 -59.75
N PRO A 448 12.65 21.41 -60.32
CA PRO A 448 12.09 20.31 -61.08
C PRO A 448 12.71 20.29 -62.49
N LYS A 449 13.25 19.15 -62.92
CA LYS A 449 13.64 18.97 -64.33
C LYS A 449 12.42 18.57 -65.15
N SER A 450 11.95 19.52 -65.95
CA SER A 450 11.07 19.32 -67.09
C SER A 450 11.81 18.64 -68.27
N GLN A 451 11.00 17.99 -69.12
CA GLN A 451 11.28 17.03 -70.20
C GLN A 451 12.25 17.50 -71.32
N PRO A 452 12.57 16.60 -72.28
CA PRO A 452 11.89 16.78 -73.58
C PRO A 452 11.41 15.49 -74.28
N LEU A 453 10.37 15.66 -75.10
CA LEU A 453 9.95 14.77 -76.19
C LEU A 453 11.03 14.68 -77.29
N ALA A 454 11.25 13.49 -77.86
CA ALA A 454 11.60 13.29 -79.27
C ALA A 454 11.30 11.84 -79.73
N ALA A 455 10.97 11.72 -81.01
CA ALA A 455 10.28 10.62 -81.70
C ALA A 455 11.19 9.53 -82.29
N GLN A 456 10.53 8.52 -82.89
CA GLN A 456 10.99 7.46 -83.82
C GLN A 456 11.70 6.25 -83.18
N GLY A 457 11.41 4.98 -83.49
CA GLY A 457 10.57 4.33 -84.49
C GLY A 457 11.12 2.90 -84.75
N GLY A 458 10.25 1.93 -85.03
CA GLY A 458 10.61 0.72 -85.79
C GLY A 458 10.67 -0.65 -85.07
N GLN A 459 9.71 -1.52 -85.46
CA GLN A 459 9.84 -2.96 -85.81
C GLN A 459 10.42 -3.96 -84.77
N GLN A 460 10.02 -5.23 -84.66
CA GLN A 460 9.06 -6.14 -85.30
C GLN A 460 9.09 -7.46 -84.48
N GLN A 461 7.93 -8.15 -84.38
CA GLN A 461 7.77 -9.63 -84.30
C GLN A 461 8.28 -10.34 -83.02
N ARG A 462 7.71 -11.44 -82.50
CA ARG A 462 6.71 -12.42 -82.99
C ARG A 462 6.28 -13.33 -81.82
N GLY A 463 5.07 -13.88 -81.93
CA GLY A 463 4.62 -15.13 -81.28
C GLY A 463 4.00 -14.92 -79.89
N GLY A 464 2.73 -15.20 -79.64
CA GLY A 464 1.83 -16.21 -80.20
C GLY A 464 1.18 -16.89 -78.99
N ALA A 465 -0.08 -16.59 -78.72
CA ALA A 465 -1.22 -17.53 -78.84
C ALA A 465 -1.41 -18.39 -77.57
N LEU A 466 -2.60 -18.76 -77.10
CA LEU A 466 -4.02 -18.49 -77.40
C LEU A 466 -4.81 -19.35 -76.37
N LEU A 467 -6.02 -18.90 -75.99
CA LEU A 467 -7.22 -19.71 -75.63
C LEU A 467 -7.12 -20.72 -74.47
N GLY A 468 -8.11 -20.94 -73.61
CA GLY A 468 -9.52 -20.56 -73.50
C GLY A 468 -10.02 -21.17 -72.18
N ALA A 469 -11.01 -20.58 -71.50
CA ALA A 469 -12.42 -21.03 -71.53
C ALA A 469 -12.56 -22.50 -71.04
N GLN A 470 -13.45 -22.91 -70.13
CA GLN A 470 -14.74 -22.37 -69.69
C GLN A 470 -15.35 -23.42 -68.72
N LEU A 471 -16.40 -23.00 -67.99
CA LEU A 471 -17.54 -23.78 -67.48
C LEU A 471 -17.38 -24.61 -66.18
N GLY A 472 -18.29 -24.31 -65.24
CA GLY A 472 -18.50 -25.01 -63.95
C GLY A 472 -19.43 -26.22 -64.09
N PRO A 473 -20.49 -26.26 -63.28
CA PRO A 473 -20.55 -26.69 -61.88
C PRO A 473 -21.29 -28.04 -61.75
N ASP A 474 -21.30 -28.69 -60.58
CA ASP A 474 -22.47 -29.42 -60.06
C ASP A 474 -22.25 -29.99 -58.64
N GLU A 475 -23.34 -29.89 -57.86
CA GLU A 475 -23.96 -30.84 -56.90
C GLU A 475 -23.11 -31.64 -55.88
N ALA A 476 -23.57 -32.03 -54.69
CA ALA A 476 -24.75 -31.74 -53.88
C ALA A 476 -24.54 -32.46 -52.51
N ALA A 477 -25.22 -31.94 -51.48
CA ALA A 477 -25.85 -32.63 -50.36
C ALA A 477 -25.01 -33.55 -49.42
N GLN A 478 -25.04 -33.31 -48.11
CA GLN A 478 -26.07 -33.93 -47.23
C GLN A 478 -25.98 -33.48 -45.77
N GLN A 479 -27.18 -33.35 -45.20
CA GLN A 479 -27.55 -33.04 -43.81
C GLN A 479 -27.09 -34.10 -42.80
N LYS A 480 -26.81 -33.69 -41.55
CA LYS A 480 -27.61 -34.04 -40.36
C LYS A 480 -27.07 -33.40 -39.07
N ALA A 481 -27.97 -32.75 -38.35
CA ALA A 481 -27.90 -32.43 -36.92
C ALA A 481 -28.79 -33.45 -36.15
N PRO A 482 -29.12 -33.24 -34.86
CA PRO A 482 -28.24 -33.25 -33.69
C PRO A 482 -28.73 -34.25 -32.60
N GLU A 483 -27.97 -34.41 -31.52
CA GLU A 483 -28.47 -34.66 -30.16
C GLU A 483 -27.75 -33.73 -29.18
#